data_AF-A0A918PAM1-F1
#
_entry.id   AF-A0A918PAM1-F1
#
_cell.length_a   1.000
_cell.length_b   1.000
_cell.length_c   1.000
_cell.angle_alpha   90.00
_cell.angle_beta   90.00
_cell.angle_gamma   90.00
#
_symmetry.space_group_name_H-M   'P 1'
#
loop_
_entity.id
_entity.type
_entity.pdbx_description
1 polymer ?
#
loop_
_entity_poly.entity_id
_entity_poly.type
_entity_poly.pdbx_seq_one_letter_code
_entity_poly.pdbx_strand_id
1 'polypeptide(L)'
;MRNAEARVTLGVTAAREGDLEQALIMGERALEGKRRSVPSLIMTSRELAAEMRRRYASESSAQDYLARLRELGEAVPGFLPQ
;
A
#
# COMPACT_ATOMS: atom_id res chain seq x y z
N MET A 1 -10.69 1.56 -10.45
CA MET A 1 -9.42 0.88 -10.09
C MET A 1 -8.19 1.51 -10.74
N ARG A 2 -8.21 1.78 -12.06
CA ARG A 2 -7.05 2.27 -12.82
C ARG A 2 -6.21 3.39 -12.17
N ASN A 3 -6.86 4.41 -11.62
CA ASN A 3 -6.14 5.53 -11.00
C ASN A 3 -5.35 5.12 -9.76
N ALA A 4 -5.90 4.19 -8.98
CA ALA A 4 -5.30 3.75 -7.75
C ALA A 4 -4.28 2.60 -7.97
N GLU A 5 -4.35 1.89 -9.09
CA GLU A 5 -3.21 1.10 -9.62
C GLU A 5 -2.04 1.99 -10.02
N ALA A 6 -2.29 3.04 -10.82
CA ALA A 6 -1.24 3.95 -11.24
C ALA A 6 -0.51 4.60 -10.05
N ARG A 7 -1.27 4.99 -9.01
CA ARG A 7 -0.69 5.51 -7.76
C ARG A 7 0.18 4.48 -7.04
N VAL A 8 -0.25 3.23 -6.94
CA VAL A 8 0.61 2.18 -6.35
C VAL A 8 1.89 2.02 -7.17
N THR A 9 1.81 1.99 -8.50
CA THR A 9 2.99 1.92 -9.36
C THR A 9 3.95 3.08 -9.12
N LEU A 10 3.44 4.32 -9.03
CA LEU A 10 4.26 5.49 -8.71
C LEU A 10 4.90 5.37 -7.33
N GLY A 11 4.16 4.86 -6.34
CA GLY A 11 4.71 4.62 -5.00
C GLY A 11 5.80 3.56 -4.97
N VAL A 12 5.64 2.47 -5.76
CA VAL A 12 6.68 1.44 -5.93
C VAL A 12 7.94 2.03 -6.55
N THR A 13 7.81 2.87 -7.57
CA THR A 13 8.97 3.56 -8.18
C THR A 13 9.67 4.47 -7.17
N ALA A 14 8.93 5.31 -6.46
CA ALA A 14 9.51 6.19 -5.43
C ALA A 14 10.23 5.39 -4.33
N ALA A 15 9.63 4.30 -3.83
CA ALA A 15 10.24 3.40 -2.87
C ALA A 15 11.51 2.73 -3.42
N ARG A 16 11.59 2.52 -4.74
CA ARG A 16 12.78 1.98 -5.41
C ARG A 16 13.90 2.98 -5.56
N GLU A 17 13.57 4.25 -5.67
CA GLU A 17 14.51 5.37 -5.78
C GLU A 17 15.01 5.86 -4.42
N GLY A 18 14.46 5.36 -3.31
CA GLY A 18 14.85 5.79 -1.96
C GLY A 18 13.92 6.85 -1.36
N ASP A 19 12.91 7.32 -2.10
CA ASP A 19 11.97 8.34 -1.67
C ASP A 19 10.77 7.71 -0.93
N LEU A 20 10.95 7.52 0.38
CA LEU A 20 9.90 6.99 1.26
C LEU A 20 8.68 7.92 1.33
N GLU A 21 8.90 9.23 1.39
CA GLU A 21 7.82 10.20 1.55
C GLU A 21 6.87 10.16 0.35
N GLN A 22 7.40 10.19 -0.87
CA GLN A 22 6.54 10.06 -2.05
C GLN A 22 5.87 8.70 -2.15
N ALA A 23 6.58 7.64 -1.77
CA ALA A 23 5.99 6.31 -1.77
C ALA A 23 4.77 6.21 -0.84
N LEU A 24 4.85 6.82 0.35
CA LEU A 24 3.73 6.91 1.29
C LEU A 24 2.60 7.78 0.76
N ILE A 25 2.90 8.97 0.22
CA ILE A 25 1.88 9.87 -0.37
C ILE A 25 1.09 9.15 -1.46
N MET A 26 1.78 8.44 -2.35
CA MET A 26 1.13 7.71 -3.45
C MET A 26 0.35 6.49 -2.94
N GLY A 27 0.91 5.76 -1.97
CA GLY A 27 0.24 4.65 -1.29
C GLY A 27 -1.06 5.09 -0.62
N GLU A 28 -1.03 6.15 0.17
CA GLU A 28 -2.18 6.73 0.87
C GLU A 28 -3.27 7.18 -0.11
N ARG A 29 -2.90 7.94 -1.15
CA ARG A 29 -3.84 8.34 -2.20
C ARG A 29 -4.44 7.16 -2.97
N ALA A 30 -3.77 6.01 -3.00
CA ALA A 30 -4.32 4.80 -3.59
C ALA A 30 -5.39 4.14 -2.69
N LEU A 31 -5.26 4.29 -1.36
CA LEU A 31 -6.21 3.81 -0.35
C LEU A 31 -7.48 4.68 -0.27
N GLU A 32 -7.37 6.00 -0.47
CA GLU A 32 -8.48 6.97 -0.38
C GLU A 32 -9.52 6.90 -1.53
N GLY A 33 -9.34 6.02 -2.51
CA GLY A 33 -10.21 5.95 -3.68
C GLY A 33 -11.65 5.55 -3.34
N LYS A 34 -12.62 6.49 -3.47
CA LYS A 34 -14.06 6.32 -3.17
C LYS A 34 -14.79 5.13 -3.82
N ARG A 35 -14.21 4.48 -4.83
CA ARG A 35 -14.82 3.33 -5.54
C ARG A 35 -13.79 2.21 -5.71
N ARG A 36 -13.62 1.39 -4.68
CA ARG A 36 -12.73 0.22 -4.78
C ARG A 36 -13.25 -0.95 -3.97
N SER A 37 -13.19 -2.12 -4.59
CA SER A 37 -13.19 -3.39 -3.85
C SER A 37 -11.94 -3.41 -2.98
N VAL A 38 -12.13 -3.56 -1.67
CA VAL A 38 -11.02 -3.64 -0.70
C VAL A 38 -10.09 -4.83 -1.00
N PRO A 39 -10.59 -6.03 -1.38
CA PRO A 39 -9.76 -7.10 -1.93
C PRO A 39 -8.82 -6.67 -3.06
N SER A 40 -9.36 -6.01 -4.07
CA SER A 40 -8.56 -5.59 -5.23
C SER A 40 -7.57 -4.49 -4.87
N LEU A 41 -7.93 -3.61 -3.93
CA LEU A 41 -7.04 -2.59 -3.37
C LEU A 41 -5.82 -3.25 -2.71
N ILE A 42 -6.06 -4.21 -1.81
CA ILE A 42 -4.97 -4.92 -1.13
C ILE A 42 -4.11 -5.68 -2.13
N MET A 43 -4.71 -6.42 -3.07
CA MET A 43 -3.98 -7.13 -4.13
C MET A 43 -3.04 -6.18 -4.88
N THR A 44 -3.53 -5.00 -5.23
CA THR A 44 -2.73 -4.00 -5.95
C THR A 44 -1.58 -3.49 -5.07
N SER A 45 -1.87 -3.18 -3.80
CA SER A 45 -0.87 -2.60 -2.87
C SER A 45 0.19 -3.59 -2.38
N ARG A 46 0.10 -4.89 -2.70
CA ARG A 46 1.06 -5.91 -2.24
C ARG A 46 2.49 -5.61 -2.64
N GLU A 47 2.72 -5.11 -3.84
CA GLU A 47 4.06 -4.80 -4.32
C GLU A 47 4.68 -3.64 -3.53
N LEU A 48 3.92 -2.56 -3.34
CA LEU A 48 4.37 -1.43 -2.51
C LEU A 48 4.64 -1.86 -1.07
N ALA A 49 3.75 -2.68 -0.49
CA ALA A 49 3.96 -3.23 0.85
C ALA A 49 5.24 -4.09 0.95
N ALA A 50 5.58 -4.84 -0.10
CA ALA A 50 6.82 -5.62 -0.14
C ALA A 50 8.05 -4.71 -0.19
N GLU A 51 8.03 -3.64 -0.99
CA GLU A 51 9.14 -2.67 -1.05
C GLU A 51 9.31 -1.93 0.29
N MET A 52 8.19 -1.56 0.95
CA MET A 52 8.20 -0.97 2.30
C MET A 52 8.89 -1.88 3.32
N ARG A 53 8.49 -3.15 3.39
CA ARG A 53 9.12 -4.13 4.30
C ARG A 53 10.58 -4.38 3.98
N ARG A 54 10.96 -4.32 2.70
CA ARG A 54 12.33 -4.63 2.28
C ARG A 54 13.30 -3.49 2.55
N ARG A 55 12.88 -2.24 2.33
CA ARG A 55 13.77 -1.07 2.37
C ARG A 55 13.60 -0.19 3.60
N TYR A 56 12.41 -0.18 4.19
CA TYR A 56 12.01 0.79 5.21
C TYR A 56 11.44 0.10 6.46
N ALA A 57 11.89 -1.12 6.78
CA ALA A 57 11.38 -1.88 7.92
C ALA A 57 11.57 -1.17 9.27
N SER A 58 12.59 -0.33 9.40
CA SER A 58 12.91 0.45 10.61
C SER A 58 12.17 1.79 10.68
N GLU A 59 11.53 2.22 9.60
CA GLU A 59 10.88 3.51 9.53
C GLU A 59 9.46 3.41 10.08
N SER A 60 9.14 4.20 11.11
CA SER A 60 7.83 4.19 11.76
C SER A 60 6.70 4.49 10.77
N SER A 61 6.90 5.45 9.87
CA SER A 61 5.91 5.82 8.85
C SER A 61 5.61 4.68 7.86
N ALA A 62 6.60 3.85 7.53
CA ALA A 62 6.38 2.65 6.72
C ALA A 62 5.64 1.57 7.50
N GLN A 63 5.93 1.42 8.80
CA GLN A 63 5.20 0.50 9.68
C GLN A 63 3.73 0.90 9.82
N ASP A 64 3.44 2.19 10.00
CA ASP A 64 2.07 2.73 10.09
C ASP A 64 1.28 2.46 8.81
N TYR A 65 1.88 2.68 7.65
CA TYR A 65 1.27 2.37 6.36
C TYR A 65 0.94 0.88 6.21
N LEU A 66 1.87 0.00 6.62
CA LEU A 66 1.66 -1.44 6.58
C LEU A 66 0.59 -1.91 7.57
N ALA A 67 0.50 -1.29 8.75
CA ALA A 67 -0.55 -1.54 9.72
C ALA A 67 -1.93 -1.17 9.15
N ARG A 68 -2.04 0.00 8.53
CA ARG A 68 -3.28 0.44 7.87
C ARG A 68 -3.72 -0.50 6.75
N LEU A 69 -2.79 -0.99 5.94
CA LEU A 69 -3.08 -2.01 4.91
C LEU A 69 -3.60 -3.32 5.51
N ARG A 70 -3.06 -3.72 6.67
CA ARG A 70 -3.50 -4.91 7.39
C ARG A 70 -4.92 -4.73 7.94
N GLU A 71 -5.19 -3.61 8.60
CA GLU A 71 -6.53 -3.27 9.13
C GLU A 71 -7.59 -3.30 8.03
N LEU A 72 -7.26 -2.74 6.86
CA LEU A 72 -8.14 -2.80 5.67
C LEU A 72 -8.41 -4.24 5.22
N GLY A 73 -7.43 -5.15 5.35
CA GLY A 73 -7.59 -6.57 5.02
C GLY A 73 -8.41 -7.35 6.03
N GLU A 74 -8.23 -7.06 7.31
CA GLU A 74 -9.01 -7.67 8.40
C GLU A 74 -10.48 -7.24 8.34
N ALA A 75 -10.76 -6.02 7.85
CA ALA A 75 -12.12 -5.55 7.58
C ALA A 75 -12.83 -6.30 6.44
N VAL A 76 -12.14 -7.17 5.69
CA VAL A 76 -12.74 -8.01 4.64
C VAL A 76 -12.73 -9.49 5.06
N PRO A 77 -13.88 -10.04 5.46
CA PRO A 77 -13.97 -11.45 5.83
C PRO A 77 -13.55 -12.37 4.68
N GLY A 78 -12.66 -13.33 4.97
CA GLY A 78 -12.26 -14.40 4.02
C GLY A 78 -11.19 -14.04 3.00
N PHE A 79 -10.54 -12.86 3.11
CA PHE A 79 -9.55 -12.40 2.12
C PHE A 79 -8.08 -12.51 2.56
N LEU A 80 -7.79 -12.56 3.87
CA LEU A 80 -6.44 -12.83 4.36
C LEU A 80 -6.21 -14.35 4.48
N PRO A 81 -5.20 -14.94 3.82
CA PRO A 81 -4.76 -16.30 4.16
C PRO A 81 -4.22 -16.27 5.60
N GLN A 82 -4.64 -17.25 6.41
CA GLN A 82 -4.10 -17.46 7.76
C GLN A 82 -2.61 -17.79 7.72
#